data_AF-A0A926EGC9-F1
#
_entry.id   AF-A0A926EGC9-F1
#
_cell.length_a   1.000
_cell.length_b   1.000
_cell.length_c   1.000
_cell.angle_alpha   90.00
_cell.angle_beta   90.00
_cell.angle_gamma   90.00
#
_symmetry.space_group_name_H-M   'P 1'
#
loop_
_entity.id
_entity.type
_entity.pdbx_description
1 polymer ?
#
loop_
_entity_poly.entity_id
_entity_poly.type
_entity_poly.pdbx_seq_one_letter_code
_entity_poly.pdbx_strand_id
1 'polypeptide(L)'
;MINLFDVMKKLSEEELKEQGALLETLTMTNLSKQTSQKVAHKLVKATNLFAGLMKKEPFQTPEVLTIEERLEQNKQKWQAYAREEAERSLKELLKVRCSKLDLSRVEEALSEEAFSILILEEAGERYDLKDELLPSQKADFIAKFYQREIKEIRKELEKQRSEDKEDKEKDKEKDKEDTNPNEEAQEEAKEEAKEEQQGEEEISEIKCLMQLGLGRNKLIRALFARWITLCVQACGGQMTVKEEALPSFQPPRERIQREHDYQELLRQHQRNEAEYEKVLHSLLEADQNLSMKNKVIDHEEKKQLEIQAHIEKLIEERKALNERIEATRQDLSHRANKEEANELEQIEMQRLTKEVKMKEKQMNTYESMLAISAEEVEGATRSIELINMNKEECIAPLLKKVADRRAITSKQLEEEEEKRQKDLVEKWQLAYKDFIFDEECLKSIQDFAPYELLDIERALLELHTVQDKKALSWGEIERKEYELFEIEPDGQSLEHMYLSLYGGEIIVLIYKVQEEINKVKIIKVLKV
;
A
#
# COMPACT_ATOMS: atom_id res chain seq x y z
N MET A 1 -11.54 -18.74 6.75
CA MET A 1 -10.93 -18.36 8.02
C MET A 1 -10.98 -19.59 8.91
N ILE A 2 -10.02 -19.75 9.82
CA ILE A 2 -10.21 -20.69 10.93
C ILE A 2 -11.12 -20.00 11.97
N ASN A 3 -12.40 -20.36 11.99
CA ASN A 3 -13.40 -19.94 12.98
C ASN A 3 -12.99 -20.40 14.40
N LEU A 4 -13.06 -19.54 15.42
CA LEU A 4 -12.68 -19.88 16.80
C LEU A 4 -13.51 -21.06 17.35
N PHE A 5 -14.78 -21.18 16.95
CA PHE A 5 -15.67 -22.27 17.38
C PHE A 5 -15.38 -23.60 16.67
N ASP A 6 -14.81 -23.57 15.47
CA ASP A 6 -14.30 -24.79 14.84
C ASP A 6 -12.99 -25.26 15.46
N VAL A 7 -12.15 -24.32 15.91
CA VAL A 7 -10.91 -24.64 16.66
C VAL A 7 -11.21 -25.20 18.04
N MET A 8 -12.30 -24.77 18.66
CA MET A 8 -12.75 -25.31 19.95
C MET A 8 -12.79 -26.84 19.97
N LYS A 9 -13.14 -27.46 18.83
CA LYS A 9 -13.17 -28.92 18.66
C LYS A 9 -11.78 -29.59 18.72
N LYS A 10 -10.70 -28.82 18.53
CA LYS A 10 -9.30 -29.27 18.61
C LYS A 10 -8.69 -29.12 19.99
N LEU A 11 -9.31 -28.36 20.89
CA LEU A 11 -8.82 -28.18 22.26
C LEU A 11 -8.98 -29.45 23.08
N SER A 12 -8.11 -29.62 24.07
CA SER A 12 -8.30 -30.65 25.09
C SER A 12 -9.53 -30.36 25.94
N GLU A 13 -10.09 -31.40 26.53
CA GLU A 13 -11.26 -31.27 27.41
C GLU A 13 -10.94 -30.43 28.66
N GLU A 14 -9.72 -30.56 29.18
CA GLU A 14 -9.23 -29.79 30.32
C GLU A 14 -9.13 -28.29 30.00
N GLU A 15 -8.49 -27.91 28.89
CA GLU A 15 -8.37 -26.49 28.47
C GLU A 15 -9.74 -25.84 28.28
N LEU A 16 -10.66 -26.56 27.64
CA LEU A 16 -12.01 -26.08 27.35
C LEU A 16 -12.80 -25.84 28.65
N LYS A 17 -12.80 -26.82 29.55
CA LYS A 17 -13.51 -26.73 30.84
C LYS A 17 -12.88 -25.69 31.75
N GLU A 18 -11.55 -25.57 31.76
CA GLU A 18 -10.85 -24.55 32.53
C GLU A 18 -11.17 -23.14 32.02
N GLN A 19 -11.19 -22.92 30.70
CA GLN A 19 -11.58 -21.62 30.14
C GLN A 19 -13.02 -21.26 30.54
N GLY A 20 -13.94 -22.23 30.49
CA GLY A 20 -15.31 -22.04 30.97
C GLY A 20 -15.39 -21.63 32.43
N ALA A 21 -14.69 -22.35 33.30
CA ALA A 21 -14.62 -22.06 34.73
C ALA A 21 -14.00 -20.68 35.00
N LEU A 22 -12.95 -20.28 34.29
CA LEU A 22 -12.31 -18.97 34.42
C LEU A 22 -13.26 -17.84 34.02
N LEU A 23 -13.90 -17.93 32.85
CA LEU A 23 -14.84 -16.91 32.40
C LEU A 23 -16.05 -16.78 33.34
N GLU A 24 -16.56 -17.90 33.88
CA GLU A 24 -17.65 -17.90 34.86
C GLU A 24 -17.24 -17.27 36.20
N THR A 25 -16.00 -17.53 36.64
CA THR A 25 -15.48 -17.05 37.92
C THR A 25 -15.04 -15.59 37.88
N LEU A 26 -14.26 -15.20 36.88
CA LEU A 26 -13.63 -13.89 36.77
C LEU A 26 -14.64 -12.87 36.22
N THR A 27 -15.41 -12.30 37.15
CA THR A 27 -16.36 -11.23 36.89
C THR A 27 -16.06 -10.06 37.81
N MET A 28 -16.37 -8.83 37.37
CA MET A 28 -16.24 -7.65 38.24
C MET A 28 -17.09 -7.80 39.51
N THR A 29 -18.27 -8.41 39.42
CA THR A 29 -19.12 -8.68 40.57
C THR A 29 -18.43 -9.58 41.60
N ASN A 30 -17.76 -10.65 41.15
CA ASN A 30 -17.07 -11.56 42.05
C ASN A 30 -15.80 -10.93 42.64
N LEU A 31 -15.03 -10.19 41.84
CA LEU A 31 -13.84 -9.45 42.30
C LEU A 31 -14.23 -8.38 43.34
N SER A 32 -15.26 -7.57 43.05
CA SER A 32 -15.76 -6.55 43.98
C SER A 32 -16.29 -7.15 45.27
N LYS A 33 -17.00 -8.30 45.23
CA LYS A 33 -17.42 -9.01 46.44
C LYS A 33 -16.24 -9.36 47.33
N GLN A 34 -15.17 -9.93 46.76
CA GLN A 34 -13.96 -10.27 47.52
C GLN A 34 -13.30 -9.02 48.12
N THR A 35 -13.17 -7.93 47.37
CA THR A 35 -12.57 -6.67 47.86
C THR A 35 -13.39 -6.04 48.98
N SER A 36 -14.71 -5.86 48.77
CA SER A 36 -15.62 -5.29 49.78
C SER A 36 -15.65 -6.12 51.05
N GLN A 37 -15.59 -7.44 50.93
CA GLN A 37 -15.63 -8.35 52.07
C GLN A 37 -14.28 -8.46 52.78
N LYS A 38 -13.13 -8.33 52.08
CA LYS A 38 -11.80 -8.18 52.73
C LYS A 38 -11.72 -6.91 53.58
N VAL A 39 -12.30 -5.80 53.11
CA VAL A 39 -12.40 -4.56 53.90
C VAL A 39 -13.31 -4.75 55.12
N ALA A 40 -14.47 -5.40 54.93
CA ALA A 40 -15.36 -5.73 56.05
C ALA A 40 -14.68 -6.66 57.07
N HIS A 41 -13.91 -7.66 56.63
CA HIS A 41 -13.16 -8.56 57.51
C HIS A 41 -12.06 -7.84 58.28
N LYS A 42 -11.31 -6.92 57.64
CA LYS A 42 -10.33 -6.06 58.33
C LYS A 42 -11.00 -5.14 59.35
N LEU A 43 -12.17 -4.59 59.03
CA LEU A 43 -12.95 -3.77 59.96
C LEU A 43 -13.45 -4.60 61.15
N VAL A 44 -13.98 -5.81 60.90
CA VAL A 44 -14.42 -6.75 61.94
C VAL A 44 -13.25 -7.18 62.82
N LYS A 45 -12.10 -7.54 62.26
CA LYS A 45 -10.87 -7.85 63.02
C LYS A 45 -10.43 -6.66 63.87
N ALA A 46 -10.38 -5.45 63.32
CA ALA A 46 -10.06 -4.23 64.08
C ALA A 46 -11.06 -3.97 65.21
N THR A 47 -12.36 -4.06 64.94
CA THR A 47 -13.40 -3.90 65.97
C THR A 47 -13.37 -5.01 67.02
N ASN A 48 -12.98 -6.24 66.66
CA ASN A 48 -12.81 -7.33 67.62
C ASN A 48 -11.57 -7.13 68.49
N LEU A 49 -10.50 -6.54 67.96
CA LEU A 49 -9.35 -6.10 68.76
C LEU A 49 -9.78 -5.06 69.81
N PHE A 50 -10.59 -4.07 69.41
CA PHE A 50 -11.16 -3.07 70.32
C PHE A 50 -12.25 -3.63 71.26
N ALA A 51 -13.02 -4.63 70.83
CA ALA A 51 -14.06 -5.29 71.64
C ALA A 51 -13.46 -6.27 72.68
N GLY A 52 -12.34 -6.92 72.35
CA GLY A 52 -11.54 -7.73 73.27
C GLY A 52 -10.97 -6.91 74.44
N LEU A 53 -10.54 -5.68 74.17
CA LEU A 53 -10.18 -4.68 75.18
C LEU A 53 -11.36 -4.26 76.08
N MET A 54 -12.60 -4.44 75.62
CA MET A 54 -13.84 -4.01 76.29
C MET A 54 -14.68 -5.18 76.84
N LYS A 55 -14.15 -6.43 76.87
CA LYS A 55 -14.84 -7.66 77.32
C LYS A 55 -16.26 -7.83 76.73
N LYS A 56 -16.44 -7.56 75.44
CA LYS A 56 -17.68 -7.89 74.71
C LYS A 56 -17.47 -9.12 73.84
N GLU A 57 -18.53 -9.87 73.58
CA GLU A 57 -18.49 -11.01 72.66
C GLU A 57 -18.00 -10.54 71.27
N PRO A 58 -17.05 -11.27 70.66
CA PRO A 58 -16.50 -10.90 69.36
C PRO A 58 -17.57 -11.03 68.27
N PHE A 59 -17.57 -10.09 67.32
CA PHE A 59 -18.42 -10.15 66.14
C PHE A 59 -17.98 -11.33 65.26
N GLN A 60 -18.95 -12.12 64.78
CA GLN A 60 -18.68 -13.21 63.84
C GLN A 60 -18.13 -12.66 62.53
N THR A 61 -16.97 -13.16 62.12
CA THR A 61 -16.39 -12.89 60.81
C THR A 61 -17.21 -13.61 59.73
N PRO A 62 -17.62 -12.93 58.66
CA PRO A 62 -18.29 -13.58 57.55
C PRO A 62 -17.35 -14.59 56.88
N GLU A 63 -17.82 -15.82 56.67
CA GLU A 63 -17.11 -16.85 55.89
C GLU A 63 -17.22 -16.48 54.40
N VAL A 64 -16.08 -16.17 53.78
CA VAL A 64 -16.04 -15.55 52.44
C VAL A 64 -15.30 -16.46 51.48
N LEU A 65 -16.02 -16.96 50.47
CA LEU A 65 -15.42 -17.68 49.35
C LEU A 65 -14.53 -16.74 48.51
N THR A 66 -13.23 -17.01 48.54
CA THR A 66 -12.20 -16.39 47.71
C THR A 66 -12.42 -16.66 46.21
N ILE A 67 -11.72 -15.93 45.35
CA ILE A 67 -11.83 -16.12 43.89
C ILE A 67 -11.27 -17.48 43.49
N GLU A 68 -10.24 -17.94 44.18
CA GLU A 68 -9.61 -19.24 44.04
C GLU A 68 -10.57 -20.38 44.43
N GLU A 69 -11.26 -20.27 45.57
CA GLU A 69 -12.26 -21.26 45.98
C GLU A 69 -13.47 -21.30 45.03
N ARG A 70 -13.90 -20.13 44.52
CA ARG A 70 -14.95 -20.06 43.49
C ARG A 70 -14.50 -20.69 42.18
N LEU A 71 -13.25 -20.48 41.79
CA LEU A 71 -12.68 -21.12 40.60
C LEU A 71 -12.73 -22.63 40.76
N GLU A 72 -12.33 -23.16 41.91
CA GLU A 72 -12.33 -24.60 42.15
C GLU A 72 -13.74 -25.20 42.13
N GLN A 73 -14.72 -24.53 42.75
CA GLN A 73 -16.14 -24.92 42.65
C GLN A 73 -16.63 -24.93 41.19
N ASN A 74 -16.27 -23.91 40.41
CA ASN A 74 -16.62 -23.86 39.01
C ASN A 74 -15.87 -24.93 38.20
N LYS A 75 -14.59 -25.21 38.48
CA LYS A 75 -13.86 -26.31 37.84
C LYS A 75 -14.59 -27.64 38.06
N GLN A 76 -15.01 -27.95 39.28
CA GLN A 76 -15.78 -29.17 39.58
C GLN A 76 -17.13 -29.21 38.83
N LYS A 77 -17.85 -28.07 38.77
CA LYS A 77 -19.07 -27.94 37.99
C LYS A 77 -18.83 -28.23 36.50
N TRP A 78 -17.78 -27.65 35.92
CA TRP A 78 -17.44 -27.83 34.51
C TRP A 78 -16.91 -29.24 34.22
N GLN A 79 -16.26 -29.90 35.18
CA GLN A 79 -15.85 -31.31 35.07
C GLN A 79 -17.04 -32.25 34.91
N ALA A 80 -18.19 -31.92 35.49
CA ALA A 80 -19.42 -32.71 35.37
C ALA A 80 -20.08 -32.63 33.98
N TYR A 81 -19.75 -31.63 33.15
CA TYR A 81 -20.30 -31.52 31.81
C TYR A 81 -19.69 -32.53 30.85
N ALA A 82 -20.53 -33.10 29.98
CA ALA A 82 -20.07 -33.75 28.76
C ALA A 82 -19.45 -32.71 27.82
N ARG A 83 -18.59 -33.15 26.89
CA ARG A 83 -17.85 -32.25 25.99
C ARG A 83 -18.79 -31.32 25.20
N GLU A 84 -19.84 -31.86 24.58
CA GLU A 84 -20.78 -31.07 23.78
C GLU A 84 -21.56 -30.05 24.63
N GLU A 85 -21.81 -30.38 25.91
CA GLU A 85 -22.44 -29.46 26.87
C GLU A 85 -21.50 -28.35 27.29
N ALA A 86 -20.23 -28.67 27.51
CA ALA A 86 -19.19 -27.71 27.84
C ALA A 86 -18.95 -26.74 26.66
N GLU A 87 -18.86 -27.25 25.43
CA GLU A 87 -18.73 -26.45 24.20
C GLU A 87 -19.90 -25.46 24.04
N ARG A 88 -21.15 -25.94 24.19
CA ARG A 88 -22.34 -25.09 24.12
C ARG A 88 -22.36 -24.04 25.22
N SER A 89 -22.06 -24.44 26.46
CA SER A 89 -22.07 -23.56 27.62
C SER A 89 -21.00 -22.48 27.50
N LEU A 90 -19.80 -22.84 27.01
CA LEU A 90 -18.71 -21.89 26.76
C LEU A 90 -19.11 -20.87 25.70
N LYS A 91 -19.69 -21.32 24.58
CA LYS A 91 -20.17 -20.44 23.52
C LYS A 91 -21.21 -19.43 24.03
N GLU A 92 -22.21 -19.89 24.78
CA GLU A 92 -23.21 -18.99 25.38
C GLU A 92 -22.58 -18.00 26.37
N LEU A 93 -21.61 -18.46 27.14
CA LEU A 93 -20.93 -17.60 28.09
C LEU A 93 -20.06 -16.54 27.38
N LEU A 94 -19.40 -16.88 26.27
CA LEU A 94 -18.72 -15.92 25.41
C LEU A 94 -19.72 -14.88 24.85
N LYS A 95 -20.91 -15.30 24.40
CA LYS A 95 -21.95 -14.39 23.86
C LYS A 95 -22.39 -13.37 24.91
N VAL A 96 -22.72 -13.84 26.12
CA VAL A 96 -23.16 -12.98 27.23
C VAL A 96 -22.08 -11.96 27.63
N ARG A 97 -20.81 -12.28 27.38
CA ARG A 97 -19.68 -11.41 27.76
C ARG A 97 -19.24 -10.46 26.66
N CYS A 98 -19.50 -10.78 25.39
CA CYS A 98 -19.11 -9.94 24.28
C CYS A 98 -19.94 -8.65 24.26
N SER A 99 -19.29 -7.52 24.53
CA SER A 99 -19.97 -6.21 24.55
C SER A 99 -20.23 -5.66 23.15
N LYS A 100 -19.49 -6.12 22.14
CA LYS A 100 -19.74 -5.79 20.73
C LYS A 100 -20.97 -6.51 20.15
N LEU A 101 -21.51 -7.50 20.85
CA LEU A 101 -22.73 -8.20 20.45
C LEU A 101 -23.97 -7.45 20.96
N ASP A 102 -24.72 -6.81 20.07
CA ASP A 102 -26.02 -6.23 20.41
C ASP A 102 -27.11 -7.31 20.42
N LEU A 103 -27.31 -7.94 21.57
CA LEU A 103 -28.35 -8.96 21.79
C LEU A 103 -29.78 -8.44 21.54
N SER A 104 -30.01 -7.12 21.47
CA SER A 104 -31.33 -6.52 21.23
C SER A 104 -31.70 -6.39 19.76
N ARG A 105 -30.74 -6.57 18.84
CA ARG A 105 -30.92 -6.44 17.37
C ARG A 105 -30.77 -7.76 16.60
N VAL A 106 -30.69 -8.89 17.30
CA VAL A 106 -30.52 -10.22 16.69
C VAL A 106 -31.87 -10.69 16.12
N GLU A 107 -32.32 -10.08 15.02
CA GLU A 107 -33.44 -10.58 14.21
C GLU A 107 -32.99 -11.72 13.27
N GLU A 108 -31.68 -11.83 12.99
CA GLU A 108 -31.05 -12.93 12.26
C GLU A 108 -30.05 -13.66 13.16
N ALA A 109 -30.03 -14.99 13.13
CA ALA A 109 -29.09 -15.78 13.91
C ALA A 109 -27.66 -15.47 13.44
N LEU A 110 -26.91 -14.70 14.25
CA LEU A 110 -25.50 -14.38 13.99
C LEU A 110 -24.68 -15.66 13.71
N SER A 111 -23.97 -15.69 12.58
CA SER A 111 -23.08 -16.80 12.21
C SER A 111 -21.93 -16.96 13.21
N GLU A 112 -21.35 -18.16 13.27
CA GLU A 112 -20.19 -18.41 14.14
C GLU A 112 -18.95 -17.63 13.70
N GLU A 113 -18.78 -17.44 12.40
CA GLU A 113 -17.71 -16.62 11.82
C GLU A 113 -17.86 -15.15 12.20
N ALA A 114 -19.06 -14.57 12.03
CA ALA A 114 -19.30 -13.19 12.43
C ALA A 114 -19.09 -13.02 13.95
N PHE A 115 -19.54 -13.99 14.76
CA PHE A 115 -19.30 -13.93 16.20
C PHE A 115 -17.82 -14.08 16.57
N SER A 116 -17.06 -14.93 15.89
CA SER A 116 -15.61 -15.05 16.09
C SER A 116 -14.89 -13.73 15.81
N ILE A 117 -15.28 -13.01 14.76
CA ILE A 117 -14.72 -11.70 14.42
C ILE A 117 -15.01 -10.70 15.55
N LEU A 118 -16.24 -10.64 16.06
CA LEU A 118 -16.57 -9.74 17.18
C LEU A 118 -15.71 -9.99 18.44
N ILE A 119 -15.42 -11.26 18.75
CA ILE A 119 -14.52 -11.62 19.85
C ILE A 119 -13.09 -11.12 19.57
N LEU A 120 -12.59 -11.31 18.34
CA LEU A 120 -11.28 -10.81 17.92
C LEU A 120 -11.20 -9.28 18.00
N GLU A 121 -12.23 -8.58 17.52
CA GLU A 121 -12.30 -7.11 17.60
C GLU A 121 -12.31 -6.61 19.04
N GLU A 122 -13.11 -7.22 19.91
CA GLU A 122 -13.19 -6.82 21.32
C GLU A 122 -11.86 -7.07 22.05
N ALA A 123 -11.23 -8.22 21.82
CA ALA A 123 -9.90 -8.51 22.38
C ALA A 123 -8.81 -7.60 21.79
N GLY A 124 -8.90 -7.27 20.49
CA GLY A 124 -7.96 -6.40 19.78
C GLY A 124 -7.89 -4.99 20.34
N GLU A 125 -9.00 -4.45 20.85
CA GLU A 125 -9.05 -3.15 21.55
C GLU A 125 -8.21 -3.09 22.84
N ARG A 126 -7.71 -4.22 23.36
CA ARG A 126 -6.74 -4.21 24.47
C ARG A 126 -5.34 -3.82 24.00
N TYR A 127 -5.02 -4.09 22.74
CA TYR A 127 -3.67 -3.97 22.18
C TYR A 127 -3.60 -2.93 21.05
N ASP A 128 -4.64 -2.11 20.91
CA ASP A 128 -4.77 -1.07 19.88
C ASP A 128 -4.46 -1.62 18.48
N LEU A 129 -5.00 -2.81 18.17
CA LEU A 129 -4.83 -3.43 16.86
C LEU A 129 -5.59 -2.66 15.79
N LYS A 130 -5.00 -2.57 14.60
CA LYS A 130 -5.63 -1.98 13.43
C LYS A 130 -6.85 -2.78 12.99
N ASP A 131 -7.89 -2.08 12.56
CA ASP A 131 -9.14 -2.69 12.12
C ASP A 131 -8.95 -3.48 10.82
N GLU A 132 -8.05 -3.03 9.92
CA GLU A 132 -7.77 -3.63 8.61
C GLU A 132 -6.86 -4.86 8.67
N LEU A 133 -6.58 -5.40 9.87
CA LEU A 133 -5.90 -6.69 9.96
C LEU A 133 -6.88 -7.81 9.65
N LEU A 134 -6.43 -8.82 8.91
CA LEU A 134 -7.23 -10.01 8.69
C LEU A 134 -7.50 -10.71 10.03
N PRO A 135 -8.65 -11.39 10.20
CA PRO A 135 -8.96 -12.10 11.44
C PRO A 135 -7.87 -13.07 11.91
N SER A 136 -7.22 -13.81 11.00
CA SER A 136 -6.10 -14.69 11.40
C SER A 136 -4.91 -13.91 11.95
N GLN A 137 -4.60 -12.76 11.36
CA GLN A 137 -3.52 -11.88 11.79
C GLN A 137 -3.84 -11.26 13.16
N LYS A 138 -5.09 -10.79 13.34
CA LYS A 138 -5.56 -10.30 14.65
C LYS A 138 -5.40 -11.38 15.72
N ALA A 139 -5.81 -12.61 15.45
CA ALA A 139 -5.65 -13.72 16.38
C ALA A 139 -4.19 -13.95 16.79
N ASP A 140 -3.27 -13.97 15.81
CA ASP A 140 -1.84 -14.15 16.05
C ASP A 140 -1.24 -13.00 16.87
N PHE A 141 -1.61 -11.74 16.56
CA PHE A 141 -1.14 -10.59 17.32
C PHE A 141 -1.66 -10.61 18.76
N ILE A 142 -2.95 -10.88 18.96
CA ILE A 142 -3.57 -11.00 20.30
C ILE A 142 -2.85 -12.07 21.11
N ALA A 143 -2.63 -13.26 20.54
CA ALA A 143 -1.94 -14.34 21.23
C ALA A 143 -0.51 -13.96 21.63
N LYS A 144 0.24 -13.34 20.71
CA LYS A 144 1.60 -12.87 20.95
C LYS A 144 1.67 -11.81 22.06
N PHE A 145 0.78 -10.82 22.03
CA PHE A 145 0.77 -9.74 23.02
C PHE A 145 0.30 -10.24 24.40
N TYR A 146 -0.74 -11.07 24.45
CA TYR A 146 -1.20 -11.70 25.68
C TYR A 146 -0.12 -12.55 26.35
N GLN A 147 0.56 -13.41 25.58
CA GLN A 147 1.64 -14.24 26.12
C GLN A 147 2.79 -13.41 26.67
N ARG A 148 3.15 -12.30 26.02
CA ARG A 148 4.17 -11.37 26.52
C ARG A 148 3.72 -10.73 27.83
N GLU A 149 2.49 -10.22 27.88
CA GLU A 149 1.92 -9.56 29.04
C GLU A 149 1.85 -10.50 30.25
N ILE A 150 1.35 -11.73 30.08
CA ILE A 150 1.32 -12.75 31.14
C ILE A 150 2.73 -13.09 31.62
N LYS A 151 3.70 -13.20 30.71
CA LYS A 151 5.09 -13.50 31.07
C LYS A 151 5.72 -12.37 31.90
N GLU A 152 5.43 -11.12 31.58
CA GLU A 152 5.90 -9.96 32.34
C GLU A 152 5.26 -9.92 33.74
N ILE A 153 3.95 -10.18 33.83
CA ILE A 153 3.25 -10.26 35.11
C ILE A 153 3.78 -11.40 35.97
N ARG A 154 4.04 -12.58 35.40
CA ARG A 154 4.65 -13.70 36.14
C ARG A 154 5.99 -13.31 36.75
N LYS A 155 6.85 -12.65 35.97
CA LYS A 155 8.16 -12.17 36.47
C LYS A 155 8.01 -11.15 37.59
N GLU A 156 7.07 -10.22 37.47
CA GLU A 156 6.83 -9.20 38.50
C GLU A 156 6.30 -9.83 39.79
N LEU A 157 5.36 -10.77 39.69
CA LEU A 157 4.85 -11.52 40.84
C LEU A 157 5.92 -12.43 41.48
N GLU A 158 6.81 -13.02 40.68
CA GLU A 158 7.99 -13.76 41.16
C GLU A 158 8.92 -12.86 41.96
N LYS A 159 9.16 -11.64 41.45
CA LYS A 159 10.01 -10.65 42.10
C LYS A 159 9.40 -10.16 43.42
N GLN A 160 8.10 -9.81 43.43
CA GLN A 160 7.37 -9.43 44.65
C GLN A 160 7.44 -10.55 45.69
N ARG A 161 7.27 -11.81 45.28
CA ARG A 161 7.40 -12.96 46.17
C ARG A 161 8.81 -13.11 46.75
N SER A 162 9.85 -12.78 46.01
CA SER A 162 11.23 -12.80 46.54
C SER A 162 11.49 -11.66 47.52
N GLU A 163 11.01 -10.45 47.21
CA GLU A 163 11.15 -9.28 48.08
C GLU A 163 10.38 -9.47 49.40
N ASP A 164 9.13 -9.98 49.34
CA ASP A 164 8.31 -10.29 50.51
C ASP A 164 8.98 -11.32 51.44
N LYS A 165 9.71 -12.29 50.87
CA LYS A 165 10.47 -13.28 51.65
C LYS A 165 11.66 -12.64 52.36
N GLU A 166 12.43 -11.81 51.66
CA GLU A 166 13.58 -11.11 52.25
C GLU A 166 13.16 -10.14 53.37
N ASP A 167 12.04 -9.44 53.20
CA ASP A 167 11.53 -8.51 54.21
C ASP A 167 10.98 -9.24 55.44
N LYS A 168 10.25 -10.35 55.25
CA LYS A 168 9.83 -11.22 56.36
C LYS A 168 11.01 -11.85 57.11
N GLU A 169 12.11 -12.19 56.44
CA GLU A 169 13.33 -12.68 57.09
C GLU A 169 14.02 -11.58 57.92
N LYS A 170 14.08 -10.34 57.41
CA LYS A 170 14.63 -9.18 58.16
C LYS A 170 13.77 -8.80 59.37
N ASP A 171 12.44 -8.91 59.27
CA ASP A 171 11.55 -8.63 60.39
C ASP A 171 11.61 -9.75 61.46
N LYS A 172 11.73 -11.02 61.05
CA LYS A 172 12.01 -12.14 61.97
C LYS A 172 13.38 -12.05 62.67
N GLU A 173 14.35 -11.33 62.09
CA GLU A 173 15.63 -11.01 62.77
C GLU A 173 15.50 -9.86 63.78
N LYS A 174 14.63 -8.87 63.53
CA LYS A 174 14.37 -7.76 64.46
C LYS A 174 13.49 -8.15 65.65
N ASP A 175 12.48 -9.00 65.45
CA ASP A 175 11.58 -9.43 66.52
C ASP A 175 12.21 -10.47 67.47
N LYS A 176 13.39 -11.01 67.14
CA LYS A 176 14.16 -11.87 68.06
C LYS A 176 14.92 -11.09 69.15
N GLU A 177 15.01 -9.76 69.04
CA GLU A 177 15.65 -8.93 70.07
C GLU A 177 14.69 -8.44 71.17
N ASP A 178 13.37 -8.55 71.03
CA ASP A 178 12.41 -8.16 72.07
C ASP A 178 11.25 -9.15 72.25
N THR A 179 11.28 -9.84 73.41
CA THR A 179 10.16 -10.40 74.21
C THR A 179 9.58 -11.82 73.99
N ASN A 180 9.15 -12.35 75.16
CA ASN A 180 8.59 -13.66 75.51
C ASN A 180 7.39 -14.12 74.67
N PRO A 181 7.22 -15.44 74.43
CA PRO A 181 6.13 -15.95 73.60
C PRO A 181 4.80 -15.91 74.38
N ASN A 182 3.84 -15.13 73.87
CA ASN A 182 2.43 -15.21 74.27
C ASN A 182 1.67 -16.07 73.24
N GLU A 183 0.56 -16.71 73.64
CA GLU A 183 -0.20 -17.67 72.82
C GLU A 183 -0.71 -17.10 71.47
N GLU A 184 -0.88 -15.77 71.36
CA GLU A 184 -1.23 -15.08 70.10
C GLU A 184 -0.13 -15.18 69.03
N ALA A 185 1.15 -15.18 69.41
CA ALA A 185 2.27 -15.33 68.47
C ALA A 185 2.34 -16.75 67.87
N GLN A 186 1.76 -17.76 68.56
CA GLN A 186 1.67 -19.12 68.04
C GLN A 186 0.47 -19.31 67.10
N GLU A 187 -0.59 -18.53 67.23
CA GLU A 187 -1.70 -18.49 66.26
C GLU A 187 -1.33 -17.70 65.00
N GLU A 188 -0.64 -16.56 65.15
CA GLU A 188 -0.08 -15.82 64.00
C GLU A 188 0.97 -16.67 63.26
N ALA A 189 1.87 -17.36 63.97
CA ALA A 189 2.81 -18.29 63.33
C ALA A 189 2.12 -19.50 62.67
N LYS A 190 0.90 -19.88 63.09
CA LYS A 190 0.11 -20.95 62.45
C LYS A 190 -0.73 -20.46 61.26
N GLU A 191 -1.23 -19.22 61.28
CA GLU A 191 -1.80 -18.57 60.08
C GLU A 191 -0.69 -18.31 59.04
N GLU A 192 0.48 -17.83 59.47
CA GLU A 192 1.66 -17.67 58.61
C GLU A 192 2.19 -19.01 58.08
N ALA A 193 2.23 -20.07 58.90
CA ALA A 193 2.63 -21.40 58.44
C ALA A 193 1.61 -22.03 57.45
N LYS A 194 0.33 -21.65 57.53
CA LYS A 194 -0.69 -22.05 56.52
C LYS A 194 -0.53 -21.27 55.22
N GLU A 195 -0.13 -20.00 55.27
CA GLU A 195 0.29 -19.24 54.08
C GLU A 195 1.63 -19.77 53.50
N GLU A 196 2.57 -20.20 54.34
CA GLU A 196 3.86 -20.80 53.94
C GLU A 196 3.69 -22.21 53.33
N GLN A 197 2.68 -22.99 53.72
CA GLN A 197 2.37 -24.29 53.11
C GLN A 197 1.70 -24.20 51.73
N GLN A 198 1.10 -23.06 51.37
CA GLN A 198 0.75 -22.75 49.97
C GLN A 198 1.98 -22.29 49.15
N GLY A 199 3.17 -22.31 49.76
CA GLY A 199 4.38 -21.62 49.33
C GLY A 199 5.32 -22.37 48.39
N GLU A 200 4.92 -23.46 47.75
CA GLU A 200 5.66 -24.12 46.65
C GLU A 200 4.92 -24.12 45.30
N GLU A 201 3.72 -23.53 45.22
CA GLU A 201 2.99 -23.51 43.95
C GLU A 201 3.59 -22.48 42.96
N GLU A 202 3.70 -22.92 41.71
CA GLU A 202 3.94 -22.07 40.54
C GLU A 202 2.90 -20.93 40.52
N ILE A 203 3.28 -19.73 40.06
CA ILE A 203 2.34 -18.61 40.00
C ILE A 203 1.16 -18.99 39.12
N SER A 204 0.01 -19.23 39.75
CA SER A 204 -1.19 -19.69 39.07
C SER A 204 -1.68 -18.64 38.06
N GLU A 205 -2.19 -19.10 36.94
CA GLU A 205 -2.64 -18.21 35.86
C GLU A 205 -3.74 -17.25 36.31
N ILE A 206 -4.58 -17.66 37.27
CA ILE A 206 -5.60 -16.80 37.87
C ILE A 206 -4.99 -15.58 38.59
N LYS A 207 -3.85 -15.74 39.28
CA LYS A 207 -3.13 -14.62 39.90
C LYS A 207 -2.64 -13.64 38.83
N CYS A 208 -2.14 -14.14 37.71
CA CYS A 208 -1.74 -13.27 36.59
C CYS A 208 -2.93 -12.52 36.01
N LEU A 209 -4.05 -13.21 35.77
CA LEU A 209 -5.27 -12.60 35.22
C LEU A 209 -5.83 -11.50 36.14
N MET A 210 -5.72 -11.67 37.46
CA MET A 210 -6.13 -10.66 38.44
C MET A 210 -5.26 -9.39 38.41
N GLN A 211 -4.02 -9.46 37.92
CA GLN A 211 -3.11 -8.31 37.77
C GLN A 211 -3.32 -7.52 36.48
N LEU A 212 -4.06 -8.05 35.50
CA LEU A 212 -4.29 -7.43 34.17
C LEU A 212 -5.15 -6.14 34.17
N GLY A 213 -5.47 -5.62 35.35
CA GLY A 213 -6.09 -4.31 35.57
C GLY A 213 -7.56 -4.34 35.98
N LEU A 214 -7.98 -3.32 36.73
CA LEU A 214 -9.35 -3.15 37.21
C LEU A 214 -10.25 -2.52 36.12
N GLY A 215 -11.38 -3.17 35.81
CA GLY A 215 -12.40 -2.69 34.89
C GLY A 215 -13.08 -3.82 34.12
N ARG A 216 -14.42 -3.77 33.98
CA ARG A 216 -15.22 -4.83 33.34
C ARG A 216 -14.68 -5.21 31.96
N ASN A 217 -14.50 -4.22 31.08
CA ASN A 217 -14.07 -4.47 29.72
C ASN A 217 -12.61 -4.96 29.68
N LYS A 218 -11.72 -4.41 30.51
CA LYS A 218 -10.32 -4.84 30.57
C LYS A 218 -10.19 -6.33 30.92
N LEU A 219 -10.97 -6.80 31.89
CA LEU A 219 -11.00 -8.20 32.29
C LEU A 219 -11.59 -9.10 31.19
N ILE A 220 -12.71 -8.70 30.58
CA ILE A 220 -13.34 -9.46 29.49
C ILE A 220 -12.38 -9.60 28.31
N ARG A 221 -11.77 -8.50 27.87
CA ARG A 221 -10.79 -8.50 26.77
C ARG A 221 -9.59 -9.40 27.07
N ALA A 222 -9.10 -9.42 28.31
CA ALA A 222 -8.03 -10.34 28.73
C ALA A 222 -8.46 -11.82 28.66
N LEU A 223 -9.68 -12.14 29.09
CA LEU A 223 -10.20 -13.51 29.02
C LEU A 223 -10.45 -13.96 27.58
N PHE A 224 -10.87 -13.05 26.70
CA PHE A 224 -10.94 -13.31 25.25
C PHE A 224 -9.55 -13.48 24.65
N ALA A 225 -8.57 -12.67 25.04
CA ALA A 225 -7.19 -12.82 24.60
C ALA A 225 -6.61 -14.19 25.00
N ARG A 226 -6.90 -14.68 26.21
CA ARG A 226 -6.57 -16.05 26.63
C ARG A 226 -7.25 -17.09 25.73
N TRP A 227 -8.55 -16.96 25.50
CA TRP A 227 -9.31 -17.87 24.63
C TRP A 227 -8.72 -17.95 23.22
N ILE A 228 -8.43 -16.80 22.62
CA ILE A 228 -7.81 -16.70 21.30
C ILE A 228 -6.41 -17.34 21.33
N THR A 229 -5.63 -17.13 22.40
CA THR A 229 -4.31 -17.76 22.56
C THR A 229 -4.39 -19.28 22.55
N LEU A 230 -5.36 -19.86 23.26
CA LEU A 230 -5.60 -21.31 23.24
C LEU A 230 -5.96 -21.79 21.83
N CYS A 231 -6.82 -21.06 21.13
CA CYS A 231 -7.18 -21.38 19.74
C CYS A 231 -5.96 -21.34 18.80
N VAL A 232 -5.12 -20.31 18.92
CA VAL A 232 -3.89 -20.18 18.13
C VAL A 232 -2.93 -21.34 18.44
N GLN A 233 -2.78 -21.73 19.70
CA GLN A 233 -1.96 -22.89 20.10
C GLN A 233 -2.49 -24.21 19.52
N ALA A 234 -3.81 -24.43 19.55
CA ALA A 234 -4.46 -25.59 18.95
C ALA A 234 -4.31 -25.65 17.42
N CYS A 235 -3.98 -24.52 16.77
CA CYS A 235 -3.64 -24.44 15.35
C CYS A 235 -2.14 -24.63 15.05
N GLY A 236 -1.33 -24.96 16.06
CA GLY A 236 0.12 -25.11 15.90
C GLY A 236 0.92 -23.83 16.18
N GLY A 237 0.31 -22.85 16.86
CA GLY A 237 0.96 -21.61 17.30
C GLY A 237 0.78 -20.41 16.36
N GLN A 238 0.11 -20.60 15.23
CA GLN A 238 -0.22 -19.54 14.28
C GLN A 238 -1.50 -19.89 13.52
N MET A 239 -2.41 -18.93 13.36
CA MET A 239 -3.62 -19.04 12.54
C MET A 239 -3.43 -18.46 11.14
N THR A 240 -2.55 -17.46 10.98
CA THR A 240 -2.20 -16.94 9.65
C THR A 240 -1.46 -18.00 8.85
N VAL A 241 -1.90 -18.17 7.61
CA VAL A 241 -1.30 -19.13 6.69
C VAL A 241 0.10 -18.69 6.30
N LYS A 242 1.04 -19.64 6.37
CA LYS A 242 2.43 -19.41 5.99
C LYS A 242 2.54 -19.16 4.48
N GLU A 243 3.53 -18.38 4.09
CA GLU A 243 3.72 -17.99 2.69
C GLU A 243 3.87 -19.20 1.79
N GLU A 244 4.56 -20.24 2.25
CA GLU A 244 4.84 -21.45 1.47
C GLU A 244 3.57 -22.23 1.05
N ALA A 245 2.43 -21.97 1.69
CA ALA A 245 1.16 -22.60 1.38
C ALA A 245 0.31 -21.77 0.39
N LEU A 246 0.73 -20.55 0.04
CA LEU A 246 0.00 -19.65 -0.85
C LEU A 246 0.35 -19.92 -2.33
N PRO A 247 -0.62 -19.77 -3.25
CA PRO A 247 -0.45 -20.17 -4.64
C PRO A 247 0.66 -19.44 -5.40
N SER A 248 0.88 -18.15 -5.13
CA SER A 248 1.93 -17.36 -5.79
C SER A 248 3.29 -17.45 -5.13
N PHE A 249 3.41 -18.18 -4.02
CA PHE A 249 4.69 -18.31 -3.36
C PHE A 249 5.75 -18.90 -4.28
N GLN A 250 6.91 -18.26 -4.26
CA GLN A 250 8.11 -18.71 -4.92
C GLN A 250 9.25 -18.62 -3.91
N PRO A 251 10.15 -19.63 -3.86
CA PRO A 251 11.34 -19.55 -3.03
C PRO A 251 12.12 -18.26 -3.31
N PRO A 252 12.73 -17.62 -2.29
CA PRO A 252 13.37 -16.31 -2.44
C PRO A 252 14.36 -16.23 -3.60
N ARG A 253 15.14 -17.29 -3.85
CA ARG A 253 16.11 -17.32 -4.95
C ARG A 253 15.46 -17.24 -6.33
N GLU A 254 14.42 -18.03 -6.55
CA GLU A 254 13.69 -18.07 -7.83
C GLU A 254 12.95 -16.75 -8.07
N ARG A 255 12.30 -16.22 -7.03
CA ARG A 255 11.60 -14.93 -7.07
C ARG A 255 12.55 -13.79 -7.43
N ILE A 256 13.71 -13.70 -6.76
CA ILE A 256 14.70 -12.65 -7.01
C ILE A 256 15.22 -12.74 -8.45
N GLN A 257 15.49 -13.94 -8.96
CA GLN A 257 15.94 -14.12 -10.33
C GLN A 257 14.87 -13.69 -11.34
N ARG A 258 13.63 -14.15 -11.17
CA ARG A 258 12.53 -13.82 -12.08
C ARG A 258 12.22 -12.32 -12.11
N GLU A 259 12.30 -11.66 -10.96
CA GLU A 259 12.14 -10.21 -10.88
C GLU A 259 13.33 -9.47 -11.49
N HIS A 260 14.56 -9.94 -11.25
CA HIS A 260 15.75 -9.39 -11.88
C HIS A 260 15.67 -9.43 -13.41
N ASP A 261 15.29 -10.59 -13.97
CA ASP A 261 15.19 -10.79 -15.42
C ASP A 261 14.16 -9.84 -16.06
N TYR A 262 13.03 -9.63 -15.39
CA TYR A 262 12.00 -8.69 -15.84
C TYR A 262 12.43 -7.23 -15.73
N GLN A 263 13.08 -6.85 -14.62
CA GLN A 263 13.64 -5.51 -14.47
C GLN A 263 14.74 -5.23 -15.51
N GLU A 264 15.52 -6.24 -15.89
CA GLU A 264 16.50 -6.15 -16.97
C GLU A 264 15.83 -5.94 -18.33
N LEU A 265 14.77 -6.71 -18.63
CA LEU A 265 13.96 -6.53 -19.85
C LEU A 265 13.33 -5.13 -19.92
N LEU A 266 12.74 -4.66 -18.83
CA LEU A 266 12.15 -3.32 -18.73
C LEU A 266 13.19 -2.23 -18.97
N ARG A 267 14.37 -2.34 -18.36
CA ARG A 267 15.48 -1.40 -18.59
C ARG A 267 15.97 -1.45 -20.04
N GLN A 268 16.00 -2.63 -20.65
CA GLN A 268 16.37 -2.77 -22.05
C GLN A 268 15.35 -2.10 -22.97
N HIS A 269 14.06 -2.28 -22.70
CA HIS A 269 12.98 -1.61 -23.43
C HIS A 269 13.08 -0.08 -23.31
N GLN A 270 13.27 0.45 -22.09
CA GLN A 270 13.46 1.90 -21.87
C GLN A 270 14.68 2.47 -22.60
N ARG A 271 15.79 1.72 -22.67
CA ARG A 271 16.97 2.12 -23.45
C ARG A 271 16.65 2.19 -24.94
N ASN A 272 15.94 1.20 -25.47
CA ASN A 272 15.54 1.16 -26.88
C ASN A 272 14.55 2.29 -27.23
N GLU A 273 13.58 2.59 -26.35
CA GLU A 273 12.68 3.75 -26.45
C GLU A 273 13.48 5.05 -26.54
N ALA A 274 14.40 5.29 -25.59
CA ALA A 274 15.22 6.49 -25.56
C ALA A 274 16.15 6.61 -26.78
N GLU A 275 16.70 5.50 -27.28
CA GLU A 275 17.46 5.49 -28.54
C GLU A 275 16.57 5.82 -29.73
N TYR A 276 15.35 5.29 -29.78
CA TYR A 276 14.40 5.54 -30.87
C TYR A 276 14.03 7.02 -30.94
N GLU A 277 13.67 7.62 -29.80
CA GLU A 277 13.35 9.04 -29.70
C GLU A 277 14.51 9.93 -30.11
N LYS A 278 15.75 9.59 -29.73
CA LYS A 278 16.94 10.35 -30.16
C LYS A 278 17.14 10.34 -31.67
N VAL A 279 17.02 9.18 -32.30
CA VAL A 279 17.19 9.07 -33.76
C VAL A 279 16.03 9.76 -34.50
N LEU A 280 14.81 9.65 -33.97
CA LEU A 280 13.64 10.37 -34.49
C LEU A 280 13.85 11.89 -34.41
N HIS A 281 14.39 12.39 -33.30
CA HIS A 281 14.73 13.80 -33.16
C HIS A 281 15.76 14.27 -34.19
N SER A 282 16.82 13.48 -34.42
CA SER A 282 17.82 13.80 -35.46
C SER A 282 17.22 13.83 -36.87
N LEU A 283 16.22 12.99 -37.16
CA LEU A 283 15.49 13.03 -38.43
C LEU A 283 14.68 14.32 -38.56
N LEU A 284 13.98 14.73 -37.51
CA LEU A 284 13.20 15.97 -37.48
C LEU A 284 14.09 17.22 -37.61
N GLU A 285 15.26 17.24 -36.97
CA GLU A 285 16.25 18.31 -37.13
C GLU A 285 16.77 18.39 -38.57
N ALA A 286 17.03 17.25 -39.21
CA ALA A 286 17.43 17.22 -40.62
C ALA A 286 16.34 17.81 -41.52
N ASP A 287 15.07 17.47 -41.29
CA ASP A 287 13.93 18.02 -42.04
C ASP A 287 13.75 19.54 -41.83
N GLN A 288 13.95 20.02 -40.61
CA GLN A 288 13.95 21.46 -40.33
C GLN A 288 15.09 22.18 -41.05
N ASN A 289 16.30 21.60 -41.05
CA ASN A 289 17.45 22.15 -41.75
C ASN A 289 17.22 22.21 -43.27
N LEU A 290 16.66 21.15 -43.86
CA LEU A 290 16.27 21.16 -45.27
C LEU A 290 15.25 22.25 -45.57
N SER A 291 14.21 22.40 -44.74
CA SER A 291 13.22 23.47 -44.90
C SER A 291 13.84 24.86 -44.85
N MET A 292 14.77 25.10 -43.91
CA MET A 292 15.48 26.38 -43.82
C MET A 292 16.34 26.65 -45.06
N LYS A 293 17.07 25.64 -45.57
CA LYS A 293 17.90 25.79 -46.77
C LYS A 293 17.07 26.04 -48.02
N ASN A 294 15.94 25.36 -48.19
CA ASN A 294 15.01 25.61 -49.29
C ASN A 294 14.48 27.05 -49.27
N LYS A 295 14.12 27.59 -48.09
CA LYS A 295 13.71 29.00 -47.96
C LYS A 295 14.79 30.00 -48.36
N VAL A 296 16.07 29.67 -48.12
CA VAL A 296 17.21 30.50 -48.56
C VAL A 296 17.30 30.51 -50.08
N ILE A 297 17.16 29.33 -50.73
CA ILE A 297 17.14 29.23 -52.19
C ILE A 297 15.98 30.04 -52.77
N ASP A 298 14.75 29.84 -52.28
CA ASP A 298 13.57 30.57 -52.75
C ASP A 298 13.75 32.10 -52.64
N HIS A 299 14.37 32.56 -51.56
CA HIS A 299 14.65 33.98 -51.33
C HIS A 299 15.68 34.53 -52.31
N GLU A 300 16.82 33.84 -52.48
CA GLU A 300 17.88 34.27 -53.37
C GLU A 300 17.47 34.17 -54.84
N GLU A 301 16.73 33.14 -55.25
CA GLU A 301 16.17 33.03 -56.62
C GLU A 301 15.22 34.19 -56.93
N LYS A 302 14.34 34.57 -55.97
CA LYS A 302 13.47 35.75 -56.14
C LYS A 302 14.28 37.03 -56.29
N LYS A 303 15.33 37.21 -55.49
CA LYS A 303 16.24 38.36 -55.56
C LYS A 303 17.00 38.39 -56.89
N GLN A 304 17.42 37.24 -57.41
CA GLN A 304 18.04 37.14 -58.74
C GLN A 304 17.09 37.59 -59.85
N LEU A 305 15.81 37.18 -59.80
CA LEU A 305 14.80 37.64 -60.77
C LEU A 305 14.59 39.16 -60.70
N GLU A 306 14.55 39.73 -59.49
CA GLU A 306 14.43 41.19 -59.29
C GLU A 306 15.65 41.94 -59.84
N ILE A 307 16.86 41.44 -59.59
CA ILE A 307 18.11 42.04 -60.11
C ILE A 307 18.17 41.91 -61.63
N GLN A 308 17.81 40.76 -62.21
CA GLN A 308 17.76 40.55 -63.66
C GLN A 308 16.81 41.53 -64.34
N ALA A 309 15.59 41.69 -63.82
CA ALA A 309 14.64 42.68 -64.33
C ALA A 309 15.19 44.12 -64.25
N HIS A 310 15.96 44.44 -63.21
CA HIS A 310 16.61 45.75 -63.09
C HIS A 310 17.74 45.95 -64.10
N ILE A 311 18.55 44.92 -64.36
CA ILE A 311 19.59 44.94 -65.41
C ILE A 311 18.94 45.13 -66.78
N GLU A 312 17.85 44.42 -67.08
CA GLU A 312 17.11 44.58 -68.35
C GLU A 312 16.64 46.02 -68.55
N LYS A 313 16.08 46.63 -67.51
CA LYS A 313 15.69 48.06 -67.55
C LYS A 313 16.89 48.97 -67.81
N LEU A 314 18.02 48.74 -67.15
CA LEU A 314 19.25 49.51 -67.39
C LEU A 314 19.77 49.34 -68.82
N ILE A 315 19.64 48.15 -69.42
CA ILE A 315 19.98 47.88 -70.82
C ILE A 315 19.10 48.70 -71.76
N GLU A 316 17.79 48.75 -71.52
CA GLU A 316 16.85 49.56 -72.31
C GLU A 316 17.15 51.07 -72.19
N GLU A 317 17.34 51.57 -70.97
CA GLU A 317 17.70 52.98 -70.73
C GLU A 317 19.03 53.34 -71.41
N ARG A 318 20.02 52.45 -71.37
CA ARG A 318 21.30 52.63 -72.07
C ARG A 318 21.12 52.66 -73.59
N LYS A 319 20.28 51.78 -74.16
CA LYS A 319 19.96 51.78 -75.60
C LYS A 319 19.33 53.11 -76.01
N ALA A 320 18.34 53.60 -75.27
CA ALA A 320 17.70 54.89 -75.53
C ALA A 320 18.68 56.07 -75.43
N LEU A 321 19.60 56.05 -74.45
CA LEU A 321 20.67 57.05 -74.34
C LEU A 321 21.64 56.99 -75.53
N ASN A 322 22.00 55.80 -76.00
CA ASN A 322 22.86 55.64 -77.17
C ASN A 322 22.18 56.12 -78.46
N GLU A 323 20.89 55.81 -78.66
CA GLU A 323 20.09 56.32 -79.78
C GLU A 323 20.02 57.86 -79.74
N ARG A 324 19.86 58.45 -78.55
CA ARG A 324 19.88 59.90 -78.37
C ARG A 324 21.25 60.51 -78.68
N ILE A 325 22.34 59.87 -78.27
CA ILE A 325 23.72 60.27 -78.63
C ILE A 325 23.90 60.24 -80.15
N GLU A 326 23.41 59.20 -80.84
CA GLU A 326 23.49 59.10 -82.30
C GLU A 326 22.65 60.17 -83.02
N ALA A 327 21.43 60.45 -82.55
CA ALA A 327 20.59 61.51 -83.07
C ALA A 327 21.25 62.89 -82.90
N THR A 328 21.76 63.21 -81.71
CA THR A 328 22.50 64.46 -81.46
C THR A 328 23.75 64.56 -82.32
N ARG A 329 24.46 63.44 -82.57
CA ARG A 329 25.63 63.40 -83.46
C ARG A 329 25.27 63.62 -84.94
N GLN A 330 24.12 63.14 -85.38
CA GLN A 330 23.61 63.38 -86.73
C GLN A 330 23.16 64.85 -86.91
N ASP A 331 22.45 65.41 -85.94
CA ASP A 331 22.06 66.83 -85.93
C ASP A 331 23.28 67.77 -85.99
N LEU A 332 24.35 67.43 -85.26
CA LEU A 332 25.64 68.13 -85.28
C LEU A 332 26.30 68.11 -86.68
N SER A 333 26.10 67.05 -87.46
CA SER A 333 26.69 66.93 -88.80
C SER A 333 25.99 67.76 -89.88
N HIS A 334 24.78 68.27 -89.61
CA HIS A 334 23.91 68.92 -90.58
C HIS A 334 23.75 70.46 -90.42
N ARG A 335 24.31 71.11 -89.38
CA ARG A 335 24.18 72.57 -89.14
C ARG A 335 25.43 73.38 -89.53
N ALA A 336 25.23 74.57 -90.14
CA ALA A 336 26.27 75.38 -90.78
C ALA A 336 26.78 76.63 -90.01
N ASN A 337 26.28 76.96 -88.80
CA ASN A 337 26.71 78.13 -88.00
C ASN A 337 27.49 77.70 -86.74
N LYS A 338 28.67 78.30 -86.50
CA LYS A 338 29.83 77.55 -85.98
C LYS A 338 30.37 77.83 -84.57
N GLU A 339 29.83 78.73 -83.75
CA GLU A 339 30.51 79.07 -82.48
C GLU A 339 29.68 78.85 -81.20
N GLU A 340 28.48 79.41 -81.01
CA GLU A 340 27.75 79.25 -79.72
C GLU A 340 26.96 77.93 -79.57
N ALA A 341 26.46 77.33 -80.66
CA ALA A 341 25.75 76.04 -80.62
C ALA A 341 26.71 74.86 -80.31
N ASN A 342 28.01 75.04 -80.58
CA ASN A 342 29.02 73.99 -80.52
C ASN A 342 29.44 73.63 -79.08
N GLU A 343 29.47 74.60 -78.17
CA GLU A 343 29.87 74.36 -76.76
C GLU A 343 28.75 73.70 -75.94
N LEU A 344 27.50 74.18 -76.08
CA LEU A 344 26.34 73.65 -75.37
C LEU A 344 26.04 72.19 -75.73
N GLU A 345 26.13 71.86 -77.03
CA GLU A 345 25.89 70.51 -77.54
C GLU A 345 27.08 69.56 -77.23
N GLN A 346 28.32 70.06 -77.16
CA GLN A 346 29.47 69.29 -76.64
C GLN A 346 29.33 68.96 -75.15
N ILE A 347 28.82 69.91 -74.35
CA ILE A 347 28.51 69.68 -72.93
C ILE A 347 27.39 68.63 -72.79
N GLU A 348 26.36 68.67 -73.63
CA GLU A 348 25.29 67.67 -73.66
C GLU A 348 25.80 66.28 -74.06
N MET A 349 26.66 66.17 -75.08
CA MET A 349 27.32 64.92 -75.47
C MET A 349 28.21 64.35 -74.36
N GLN A 350 28.98 65.19 -73.67
CA GLN A 350 29.77 64.76 -72.51
C GLN A 350 28.89 64.29 -71.35
N ARG A 351 27.74 64.94 -71.12
CA ARG A 351 26.77 64.54 -70.11
C ARG A 351 26.14 63.18 -70.43
N LEU A 352 25.65 62.98 -71.66
CA LEU A 352 25.07 61.71 -72.09
C LEU A 352 26.09 60.56 -72.04
N THR A 353 27.35 60.82 -72.46
CA THR A 353 28.43 59.83 -72.40
C THR A 353 28.77 59.46 -70.94
N LYS A 354 28.76 60.42 -70.02
CA LYS A 354 28.93 60.14 -68.58
C LYS A 354 27.76 59.32 -68.04
N GLU A 355 26.54 59.61 -68.48
CA GLU A 355 25.34 58.89 -68.07
C GLU A 355 25.35 57.42 -68.53
N VAL A 356 25.75 57.15 -69.77
CA VAL A 356 25.98 55.78 -70.28
C VAL A 356 27.01 55.04 -69.41
N LYS A 357 28.16 55.66 -69.12
CA LYS A 357 29.19 55.07 -68.25
C LYS A 357 28.70 54.81 -66.83
N MET A 358 27.80 55.66 -66.30
CA MET A 358 27.19 55.43 -64.99
C MET A 358 26.23 54.24 -65.03
N LYS A 359 25.43 54.08 -66.10
CA LYS A 359 24.55 52.93 -66.29
C LYS A 359 25.34 51.63 -66.44
N GLU A 360 26.46 51.63 -67.16
CA GLU A 360 27.38 50.49 -67.25
C GLU A 360 27.96 50.10 -65.89
N LYS A 361 28.39 51.08 -65.08
CA LYS A 361 28.86 50.80 -63.71
C LYS A 361 27.76 50.20 -62.83
N GLN A 362 26.53 50.70 -62.94
CA GLN A 362 25.37 50.16 -62.23
C GLN A 362 25.09 48.72 -62.65
N MET A 363 25.08 48.43 -63.95
CA MET A 363 24.93 47.06 -64.47
C MET A 363 26.01 46.13 -63.91
N ASN A 364 27.29 46.51 -63.98
CA ASN A 364 28.39 45.70 -63.44
C ASN A 364 28.24 45.43 -61.93
N THR A 365 27.69 46.40 -61.18
CA THR A 365 27.40 46.20 -59.74
C THR A 365 26.31 45.16 -59.53
N TYR A 366 25.22 45.24 -60.30
CA TYR A 366 24.13 44.25 -60.23
C TYR A 366 24.55 42.86 -60.74
N GLU A 367 25.39 42.78 -61.77
CA GLU A 367 25.99 41.51 -62.22
C GLU A 367 26.88 40.89 -61.14
N SER A 368 27.66 41.70 -60.41
CA SER A 368 28.43 41.21 -59.26
C SER A 368 27.51 40.72 -58.13
N MET A 369 26.37 41.37 -57.88
CA MET A 369 25.39 40.92 -56.89
C MET A 369 24.72 39.61 -57.30
N LEU A 370 24.44 39.41 -58.59
CA LEU A 370 23.95 38.14 -59.13
C LEU A 370 24.96 37.01 -58.92
N ALA A 371 26.24 37.27 -59.17
CA ALA A 371 27.29 36.26 -58.99
C ALA A 371 27.37 35.79 -57.52
N ILE A 372 27.29 36.72 -56.56
CA ILE A 372 27.28 36.39 -55.12
C ILE A 372 26.03 35.58 -54.75
N SER A 373 24.85 36.02 -55.20
CA SER A 373 23.60 35.31 -54.94
C SER A 373 23.60 33.90 -55.56
N ALA A 374 24.17 33.72 -56.74
CA ALA A 374 24.30 32.42 -57.40
C ALA A 374 25.22 31.47 -56.60
N GLU A 375 26.31 31.98 -56.03
CA GLU A 375 27.20 31.22 -55.14
C GLU A 375 26.49 30.80 -53.84
N GLU A 376 25.65 31.67 -53.27
CA GLU A 376 24.82 31.35 -52.08
C GLU A 376 23.80 30.24 -52.36
N VAL A 377 23.11 30.29 -53.52
CA VAL A 377 22.20 29.23 -53.97
C VAL A 377 22.95 27.92 -54.18
N GLU A 378 24.10 27.96 -54.85
CA GLU A 378 24.92 26.75 -55.07
C GLU A 378 25.39 26.13 -53.75
N GLY A 379 25.85 26.96 -52.79
CA GLY A 379 26.23 26.51 -51.46
C GLY A 379 25.07 25.90 -50.66
N ALA A 380 23.87 26.47 -50.76
CA ALA A 380 22.66 25.92 -50.14
C ALA A 380 22.26 24.58 -50.76
N THR A 381 22.31 24.46 -52.09
CA THR A 381 22.01 23.23 -52.84
C THR A 381 22.96 22.09 -52.46
N ARG A 382 24.27 22.34 -52.42
CA ARG A 382 25.25 21.33 -51.95
C ARG A 382 24.99 20.91 -50.50
N SER A 383 24.57 21.85 -49.65
CA SER A 383 24.20 21.54 -48.25
C SER A 383 22.97 20.63 -48.19
N ILE A 384 21.96 20.87 -49.02
CA ILE A 384 20.76 20.03 -49.12
C ILE A 384 21.12 18.61 -49.57
N GLU A 385 21.97 18.47 -50.58
CA GLU A 385 22.45 17.16 -51.06
C GLU A 385 23.14 16.38 -49.93
N LEU A 386 24.05 17.01 -49.18
CA LEU A 386 24.73 16.39 -48.05
C LEU A 386 23.77 15.98 -46.93
N ILE A 387 22.77 16.82 -46.61
CA ILE A 387 21.77 16.49 -45.59
C ILE A 387 20.89 15.32 -46.04
N ASN A 388 20.46 15.31 -47.31
CA ASN A 388 19.67 14.21 -47.89
C ASN A 388 20.46 12.90 -47.89
N MET A 389 21.74 12.92 -48.30
CA MET A 389 22.61 11.75 -48.23
C MET A 389 22.73 11.22 -46.79
N ASN A 390 23.00 12.09 -45.82
CA ASN A 390 23.07 11.69 -44.41
C ASN A 390 21.73 11.12 -43.90
N LYS A 391 20.60 11.69 -44.31
CA LYS A 391 19.27 11.21 -43.97
C LYS A 391 19.00 9.81 -44.51
N GLU A 392 19.33 9.57 -45.78
CA GLU A 392 19.07 8.29 -46.47
C GLU A 392 20.07 7.19 -46.09
N GLU A 393 21.36 7.52 -45.97
CA GLU A 393 22.42 6.53 -45.77
C GLU A 393 22.69 6.24 -44.28
N CYS A 394 22.48 7.22 -43.39
CA CYS A 394 22.78 7.08 -41.97
C CYS A 394 21.52 7.07 -41.10
N ILE A 395 20.70 8.12 -41.14
CA ILE A 395 19.60 8.29 -40.18
C ILE A 395 18.48 7.27 -40.42
N ALA A 396 18.02 7.08 -41.65
CA ALA A 396 16.91 6.17 -41.95
C ALA A 396 17.22 4.69 -41.66
N PRO A 397 18.39 4.14 -42.02
CA PRO A 397 18.76 2.77 -41.64
C PRO A 397 18.90 2.58 -40.13
N LEU A 398 19.45 3.58 -39.42
CA LEU A 398 19.54 3.56 -37.97
C LEU A 398 18.15 3.60 -37.32
N LEU A 399 17.26 4.46 -37.81
CA LEU A 399 15.89 4.56 -37.30
C LEU A 399 15.15 3.23 -37.45
N LYS A 400 15.27 2.58 -38.62
CA LYS A 400 14.69 1.26 -38.86
C LYS A 400 15.24 0.22 -37.88
N LYS A 401 16.56 0.16 -37.72
CA LYS A 401 17.22 -0.78 -36.80
C LYS A 401 16.78 -0.60 -35.34
N VAL A 402 16.66 0.66 -34.89
CA VAL A 402 16.23 0.97 -33.52
C VAL A 402 14.73 0.73 -33.34
N ALA A 403 13.91 1.02 -34.35
CA ALA A 403 12.48 0.69 -34.36
C ALA A 403 12.25 -0.82 -34.26
N ASP A 404 13.00 -1.63 -35.02
CA ASP A 404 12.93 -3.09 -34.96
C ASP A 404 13.30 -3.60 -33.56
N ARG A 405 14.37 -3.05 -32.95
CA ARG A 405 14.77 -3.41 -31.57
C ARG A 405 13.71 -3.05 -30.54
N ARG A 406 13.15 -1.84 -30.65
CA ARG A 406 12.04 -1.36 -29.79
C ARG A 406 10.87 -2.33 -29.88
N ALA A 407 10.41 -2.63 -31.10
CA ALA A 407 9.29 -3.54 -31.33
C ALA A 407 9.54 -4.95 -30.78
N ILE A 408 10.75 -5.50 -30.95
CA ILE A 408 11.13 -6.80 -30.37
C ILE A 408 11.01 -6.74 -28.84
N THR A 409 11.59 -5.72 -28.19
CA THR A 409 11.54 -5.62 -26.73
C THR A 409 10.14 -5.34 -26.18
N SER A 410 9.33 -4.53 -26.88
CA SER A 410 7.92 -4.32 -26.51
C SER A 410 7.14 -5.63 -26.56
N LYS A 411 7.31 -6.40 -27.64
CA LYS A 411 6.66 -7.70 -27.78
C LYS A 411 7.10 -8.69 -26.69
N GLN A 412 8.39 -8.72 -26.37
CA GLN A 412 8.91 -9.56 -25.28
C GLN A 412 8.35 -9.17 -23.92
N LEU A 413 8.14 -7.87 -23.67
CA LEU A 413 7.54 -7.37 -22.44
C LEU A 413 6.07 -7.82 -22.34
N GLU A 414 5.29 -7.59 -23.40
CA GLU A 414 3.90 -8.01 -23.51
C GLU A 414 3.76 -9.53 -23.32
N GLU A 415 4.59 -10.33 -24.00
CA GLU A 415 4.58 -11.80 -23.87
C GLU A 415 4.91 -12.27 -22.44
N GLU A 416 5.83 -11.60 -21.73
CA GLU A 416 6.18 -11.94 -20.34
C GLU A 416 5.10 -11.48 -19.35
N GLU A 417 4.48 -10.32 -19.56
CA GLU A 417 3.33 -9.82 -18.77
C GLU A 417 2.12 -10.75 -18.92
N GLU A 418 1.75 -11.12 -20.14
CA GLU A 418 0.68 -12.07 -20.43
C GLU A 418 0.95 -13.44 -19.78
N LYS A 419 2.20 -13.93 -19.86
CA LYS A 419 2.60 -15.18 -19.23
C LYS A 419 2.48 -15.13 -17.72
N ARG A 420 2.94 -14.04 -17.09
CA ARG A 420 2.81 -13.82 -15.64
C ARG A 420 1.35 -13.78 -15.21
N GLN A 421 0.51 -13.06 -15.94
CA GLN A 421 -0.92 -12.99 -15.66
C GLN A 421 -1.58 -14.35 -15.81
N LYS A 422 -1.29 -15.08 -16.89
CA LYS A 422 -1.84 -16.41 -17.12
C LYS A 422 -1.41 -17.41 -16.05
N ASP A 423 -0.12 -17.43 -15.68
CA ASP A 423 0.40 -18.27 -14.59
C ASP A 423 -0.35 -17.98 -13.27
N LEU A 424 -0.59 -16.70 -12.95
CA LEU A 424 -1.31 -16.28 -11.74
C LEU A 424 -2.77 -16.72 -11.76
N VAL A 425 -3.47 -16.50 -12.88
CA VAL A 425 -4.87 -16.89 -13.07
C VAL A 425 -5.03 -18.40 -12.92
N GLU A 426 -4.16 -19.20 -13.55
CA GLU A 426 -4.21 -20.66 -13.44
C GLU A 426 -4.03 -21.12 -11.99
N LYS A 427 -3.07 -20.53 -11.27
CA LYS A 427 -2.87 -20.81 -9.84
C LYS A 427 -4.07 -20.45 -8.98
N TRP A 428 -4.66 -19.27 -9.20
CA TRP A 428 -5.81 -18.79 -8.45
C TRP A 428 -7.07 -19.62 -8.71
N GLN A 429 -7.34 -19.98 -9.97
CA GLN A 429 -8.47 -20.85 -10.32
C GLN A 429 -8.35 -22.25 -9.70
N LEU A 430 -7.12 -22.78 -9.59
CA LEU A 430 -6.86 -24.06 -8.93
C LEU A 430 -7.04 -23.98 -7.41
N ALA A 431 -6.58 -22.89 -6.80
CA ALA A 431 -6.61 -22.70 -5.34
C ALA A 431 -7.99 -22.29 -4.82
N TYR A 432 -8.72 -21.43 -5.53
CA TYR A 432 -9.96 -20.80 -5.11
C TYR A 432 -11.14 -21.21 -5.99
N LYS A 433 -11.55 -22.48 -5.88
CA LYS A 433 -12.55 -23.11 -6.79
C LYS A 433 -13.94 -22.46 -6.73
N ASP A 434 -14.27 -21.87 -5.59
CA ASP A 434 -15.57 -21.23 -5.38
C ASP A 434 -15.57 -19.77 -5.87
N PHE A 435 -14.44 -19.28 -6.39
CA PHE A 435 -14.30 -17.91 -6.85
C PHE A 435 -14.39 -17.78 -8.38
N ILE A 436 -14.93 -16.65 -8.81
CA ILE A 436 -14.91 -16.19 -10.20
C ILE A 436 -14.16 -14.86 -10.20
N PHE A 437 -13.04 -14.78 -10.89
CA PHE A 437 -12.27 -13.53 -11.00
C PHE A 437 -12.72 -12.75 -12.21
N ASP A 438 -13.13 -11.49 -12.00
CA ASP A 438 -13.51 -10.60 -13.08
C ASP A 438 -12.29 -10.09 -13.87
N GLU A 439 -12.48 -9.67 -15.11
CA GLU A 439 -11.38 -9.16 -15.94
C GLU A 439 -10.71 -7.93 -15.31
N GLU A 440 -11.50 -7.07 -14.67
CA GLU A 440 -10.99 -5.89 -13.96
C GLU A 440 -10.13 -6.26 -12.75
N CYS A 441 -10.50 -7.30 -11.99
CA CYS A 441 -9.65 -7.86 -10.93
C CYS A 441 -8.32 -8.33 -11.49
N LEU A 442 -8.32 -9.04 -12.62
CA LEU A 442 -7.10 -9.56 -13.23
C LEU A 442 -6.19 -8.47 -13.80
N LYS A 443 -6.74 -7.30 -14.12
CA LYS A 443 -5.96 -6.10 -14.49
C LYS A 443 -5.40 -5.43 -13.25
N SER A 444 -6.21 -5.22 -12.22
CA SER A 444 -5.80 -4.47 -11.03
C SER A 444 -4.70 -5.18 -10.23
N ILE A 445 -4.67 -6.52 -10.24
CA ILE A 445 -3.61 -7.30 -9.55
C ILE A 445 -2.21 -7.16 -10.18
N GLN A 446 -2.10 -6.65 -11.42
CA GLN A 446 -0.80 -6.48 -12.10
C GLN A 446 0.06 -5.39 -11.45
N ASP A 447 -0.57 -4.41 -10.79
CA ASP A 447 0.10 -3.28 -10.15
C ASP A 447 0.72 -3.65 -8.79
N PHE A 448 0.47 -4.86 -8.30
CA PHE A 448 0.92 -5.32 -6.99
C PHE A 448 2.26 -6.05 -7.08
N ALA A 449 3.15 -5.73 -6.14
CA ALA A 449 4.42 -6.42 -6.04
C ALA A 449 4.22 -7.88 -5.60
N PRO A 450 5.16 -8.81 -5.92
CA PRO A 450 5.00 -10.23 -5.61
C PRO A 450 4.76 -10.55 -4.12
N TYR A 451 5.26 -9.72 -3.20
CA TYR A 451 5.01 -9.91 -1.76
C TYR A 451 3.62 -9.40 -1.34
N GLU A 452 3.09 -8.38 -2.00
CA GLU A 452 1.73 -7.84 -1.76
C GLU A 452 0.67 -8.81 -2.26
N LEU A 453 0.95 -9.52 -3.37
CA LEU A 453 0.11 -10.61 -3.85
C LEU A 453 -0.08 -11.71 -2.81
N LEU A 454 0.94 -12.01 -1.98
CA LEU A 454 0.80 -12.99 -0.91
C LEU A 454 -0.17 -12.51 0.19
N ASP A 455 -0.20 -11.20 0.47
CA ASP A 455 -1.18 -10.64 1.42
C ASP A 455 -2.61 -10.70 0.87
N ILE A 456 -2.78 -10.38 -0.43
CA ILE A 456 -4.05 -10.56 -1.13
C ILE A 456 -4.49 -12.03 -1.10
N GLU A 457 -3.58 -12.96 -1.36
CA GLU A 457 -3.87 -14.41 -1.34
C GLU A 457 -4.27 -14.93 0.04
N ARG A 458 -3.73 -14.35 1.13
CA ARG A 458 -4.18 -14.65 2.50
C ARG A 458 -5.62 -14.21 2.70
N ALA A 459 -5.96 -13.00 2.26
CA ALA A 459 -7.31 -12.46 2.34
C ALA A 459 -8.31 -13.30 1.51
N LEU A 460 -7.93 -13.64 0.28
CA LEU A 460 -8.71 -14.53 -0.59
C LEU A 460 -8.91 -15.91 0.04
N LEU A 461 -7.86 -16.46 0.67
CA LEU A 461 -7.95 -17.76 1.35
C LEU A 461 -8.88 -17.70 2.56
N GLU A 462 -8.82 -16.65 3.37
CA GLU A 462 -9.75 -16.43 4.47
C GLU A 462 -11.19 -16.35 3.99
N LEU A 463 -11.45 -15.55 2.96
CA LEU A 463 -12.77 -15.42 2.34
C LEU A 463 -13.25 -16.72 1.70
N HIS A 464 -12.35 -17.48 1.07
CA HIS A 464 -12.68 -18.75 0.44
C HIS A 464 -13.12 -19.79 1.47
N THR A 465 -12.52 -19.77 2.66
CA THR A 465 -12.72 -20.82 3.67
C THR A 465 -13.82 -20.52 4.71
N VAL A 466 -14.34 -19.29 4.80
CA VAL A 466 -15.54 -19.00 5.62
C VAL A 466 -16.83 -19.53 4.97
N GLN A 467 -17.82 -19.93 5.75
CA GLN A 467 -19.14 -20.27 5.20
C GLN A 467 -19.97 -19.00 4.96
N ASP A 468 -20.06 -18.16 5.99
CA ASP A 468 -20.65 -16.83 5.87
C ASP A 468 -19.64 -15.86 5.24
N LYS A 469 -19.82 -15.57 3.95
CA LYS A 469 -18.94 -14.64 3.21
C LYS A 469 -19.09 -13.20 3.69
N LYS A 470 -20.29 -12.81 4.16
CA LYS A 470 -20.59 -11.46 4.62
C LYS A 470 -20.00 -11.17 6.00
N ALA A 471 -19.70 -12.20 6.78
CA ALA A 471 -19.02 -12.04 8.07
C ALA A 471 -17.69 -11.26 7.96
N LEU A 472 -16.95 -11.42 6.86
CA LEU A 472 -15.69 -10.70 6.60
C LEU A 472 -15.89 -9.33 5.93
N SER A 473 -17.11 -9.01 5.52
CA SER A 473 -17.42 -7.74 4.88
C SER A 473 -17.41 -6.60 5.89
N TRP A 474 -16.94 -5.44 5.46
CA TRP A 474 -17.10 -4.18 6.17
C TRP A 474 -18.45 -3.51 5.88
N GLY A 475 -19.19 -4.05 4.91
CA GLY A 475 -20.52 -3.60 4.54
C GLY A 475 -20.72 -3.63 3.03
N GLU A 476 -21.96 -3.35 2.64
CA GLU A 476 -22.29 -3.11 1.24
C GLU A 476 -21.70 -1.76 0.80
N ILE A 477 -21.16 -1.69 -0.41
CA ILE A 477 -20.61 -0.46 -0.99
C ILE A 477 -21.73 0.58 -1.12
N GLU A 478 -21.53 1.74 -0.50
CA GLU A 478 -22.44 2.87 -0.62
C GLU A 478 -22.25 3.62 -1.94
N ARG A 479 -23.28 4.34 -2.41
CA ARG A 479 -23.21 5.12 -3.67
C ARG A 479 -22.00 6.05 -3.78
N LYS A 480 -21.53 6.61 -2.65
CA LYS A 480 -20.36 7.51 -2.62
C LYS A 480 -19.04 6.77 -2.82
N GLU A 481 -19.01 5.48 -2.49
CA GLU A 481 -17.82 4.64 -2.56
C GLU A 481 -17.62 4.05 -3.97
N TYR A 482 -18.68 3.91 -4.77
CA TYR A 482 -18.57 3.55 -6.19
C TYR A 482 -17.67 4.52 -6.97
N GLU A 483 -17.82 5.83 -6.73
CA GLU A 483 -16.96 6.84 -7.34
C GLU A 483 -15.52 6.74 -6.84
N LEU A 484 -15.32 6.48 -5.55
CA LEU A 484 -13.99 6.35 -4.94
C LEU A 484 -13.23 5.11 -5.45
N PHE A 485 -13.94 4.01 -5.68
CA PHE A 485 -13.37 2.75 -6.14
C PHE A 485 -13.32 2.64 -7.67
N GLU A 486 -13.76 3.68 -8.38
CA GLU A 486 -13.83 3.72 -9.83
C GLU A 486 -14.60 2.51 -10.40
N ILE A 487 -15.77 2.21 -9.82
CA ILE A 487 -16.66 1.12 -10.25
C ILE A 487 -17.94 1.72 -10.82
N GLU A 488 -18.33 1.28 -12.01
CA GLU A 488 -19.62 1.65 -12.58
C GLU A 488 -20.76 1.02 -11.77
N PRO A 489 -21.72 1.83 -11.27
CA PRO A 489 -22.85 1.29 -10.50
C PRO A 489 -23.76 0.49 -11.43
N ASP A 490 -23.72 -0.84 -11.30
CA ASP A 490 -24.53 -1.79 -12.09
C ASP A 490 -25.86 -2.17 -11.40
N GLY A 491 -26.15 -1.55 -10.25
CA GLY A 491 -27.34 -1.79 -9.44
C GLY A 491 -27.29 -3.06 -8.58
N GLN A 492 -26.14 -3.76 -8.55
CA GLN A 492 -25.94 -4.94 -7.71
C GLN A 492 -25.40 -4.53 -6.33
N SER A 493 -25.76 -5.28 -5.29
CA SER A 493 -25.10 -5.14 -3.99
C SER A 493 -23.71 -5.78 -4.07
N LEU A 494 -22.69 -4.97 -3.76
CA LEU A 494 -21.28 -5.37 -3.70
C LEU A 494 -20.80 -5.24 -2.27
N GLU A 495 -20.07 -6.25 -1.81
CA GLU A 495 -19.42 -6.28 -0.50
C GLU A 495 -17.97 -5.83 -0.66
N HIS A 496 -17.39 -5.28 0.41
CA HIS A 496 -15.99 -4.91 0.42
C HIS A 496 -15.30 -5.29 1.73
N MET A 497 -14.00 -5.54 1.65
CA MET A 497 -13.15 -5.84 2.79
C MET A 497 -11.86 -5.01 2.69
N TYR A 498 -11.53 -4.31 3.77
CA TYR A 498 -10.24 -3.64 3.91
C TYR A 498 -9.20 -4.61 4.45
N LEU A 499 -7.98 -4.58 3.90
CA LEU A 499 -6.84 -5.25 4.52
C LEU A 499 -5.55 -4.41 4.45
N SER A 500 -4.71 -4.54 5.47
CA SER A 500 -3.38 -3.93 5.51
C SER A 500 -2.34 -4.82 4.85
N LEU A 501 -1.59 -4.27 3.89
CA LEU A 501 -0.41 -4.91 3.30
C LEU A 501 0.79 -4.87 4.26
N TYR A 502 1.76 -5.75 4.01
CA TYR A 502 3.09 -5.72 4.63
C TYR A 502 3.87 -4.48 4.17
N GLY A 503 3.59 -3.35 4.82
CA GLY A 503 4.06 -2.02 4.44
C GLY A 503 3.19 -0.91 5.02
N GLY A 504 1.98 -1.26 5.48
CA GLY A 504 1.03 -0.35 6.11
C GLY A 504 0.08 0.34 5.13
N GLU A 505 0.26 0.13 3.83
CA GLU A 505 -0.72 0.47 2.79
C GLU A 505 -2.00 -0.34 3.02
N ILE A 506 -3.14 0.27 2.75
CA ILE A 506 -4.46 -0.36 2.87
C ILE A 506 -4.92 -0.70 1.46
N ILE A 507 -5.50 -1.88 1.32
CA ILE A 507 -6.14 -2.30 0.09
C ILE A 507 -7.59 -2.66 0.34
N VAL A 508 -8.41 -2.49 -0.68
CA VAL A 508 -9.81 -2.87 -0.68
C VAL A 508 -10.01 -4.01 -1.67
N LEU A 509 -10.57 -5.10 -1.16
CA LEU A 509 -11.03 -6.23 -1.96
C LEU A 509 -12.54 -6.13 -2.13
N ILE A 510 -12.98 -6.01 -3.38
CA ILE A 510 -14.39 -5.81 -3.74
C ILE A 510 -14.92 -7.08 -4.38
N TYR A 511 -16.04 -7.57 -3.86
CA TYR A 511 -16.59 -8.85 -4.26
C TYR A 511 -18.11 -8.89 -4.20
N LYS A 512 -18.68 -9.86 -4.90
CA LYS A 512 -20.10 -10.15 -4.89
C LYS A 512 -20.33 -11.58 -4.45
N VAL A 513 -21.19 -11.76 -3.45
CA VAL A 513 -21.67 -13.08 -3.03
C VAL A 513 -22.82 -13.49 -3.96
N GLN A 514 -22.65 -14.61 -4.67
CA GLN A 514 -23.67 -15.19 -5.55
C GLN A 514 -24.26 -16.43 -4.88
N GLU A 515 -25.21 -16.20 -3.97
CA GLU A 515 -25.82 -17.25 -3.13
C GLU A 515 -26.45 -18.37 -3.97
N GLU A 516 -27.06 -18.04 -5.11
CA GLU A 516 -27.75 -19.00 -6.00
C GLU A 516 -26.84 -20.14 -6.50
N ILE A 517 -25.56 -19.85 -6.71
CA ILE A 517 -24.57 -20.81 -7.22
C ILE A 517 -23.46 -21.09 -6.21
N ASN A 518 -23.59 -20.59 -4.98
CA ASN A 518 -22.62 -20.68 -3.90
C ASN A 518 -21.19 -20.29 -4.34
N LYS A 519 -21.08 -19.19 -5.11
CA LYS A 519 -19.80 -18.65 -5.57
C LYS A 519 -19.60 -17.21 -5.14
N VAL A 520 -18.34 -16.78 -5.13
CA VAL A 520 -17.98 -15.38 -4.91
C VAL A 520 -17.32 -14.85 -6.18
N LYS A 521 -17.86 -13.74 -6.71
CA LYS A 521 -17.23 -13.03 -7.83
C LYS A 521 -16.30 -11.96 -7.26
N ILE A 522 -15.00 -12.08 -7.46
CA ILE A 522 -14.01 -11.06 -7.09
C ILE A 522 -13.97 -10.03 -8.23
N ILE A 523 -14.39 -8.80 -7.93
CA ILE A 523 -14.58 -7.74 -8.93
C ILE A 523 -13.30 -6.96 -9.14
N LYS A 524 -12.68 -6.49 -8.04
CA LYS A 524 -11.53 -5.59 -8.10
C LYS A 524 -10.72 -5.64 -6.81
N VAL A 525 -9.41 -5.38 -6.92
CA VAL A 525 -8.51 -5.18 -5.78
C VAL A 525 -7.78 -3.85 -5.99
N LEU A 526 -7.85 -2.95 -5.02
CA LEU A 526 -7.40 -1.56 -5.13
C LEU A 526 -6.51 -1.16 -3.96
N LYS A 527 -5.49 -0.35 -4.21
CA LYS A 527 -4.76 0.40 -3.16
C LYS A 527 -5.54 1.68 -2.82
N VAL A 528 -5.69 2.00 -1.53
CA VAL A 528 -6.43 3.18 -1.04
C VAL A 528 -5.51 4.14 -0.31
#